data_AF-A0A8X6XAV5-F1
#
_entry.id   AF-A0A8X6XAV5-F1
#
_cell.length_a   1.000
_cell.length_b   1.000
_cell.length_c   1.000
_cell.angle_alpha   90.00
_cell.angle_beta   90.00
_cell.angle_gamma   90.00
#
_symmetry.space_group_name_H-M   'P 1'
#
loop_
_entity.id
_entity.type
_entity.pdbx_description
1 polymer ?
#
loop_
_entity_poly.entity_id
_entity_poly.type
_entity_poly.pdbx_seq_one_letter_code
_entity_poly.pdbx_strand_id
1 'polypeptide(L)'
;MSHLSRTLEDLDMFGLKRSDLIQLCMVIKETDAAPCKNYLSIIASDENGFPNNCFVIESLWGKPDAEEERIPITGKIAMMLKLKPEEYMAYFDLVLAHILMHDAYGLGNPMKEGLTLEAGMSHNIFVNKARNLDTAYPEGEAKLTVAEDLKISTGTEVRE
;
A
#
# COMPACT_ATOMS: atom_id res chain seq x y z
N MET A 1 17.43 -26.73 8.37
CA MET A 1 16.37 -25.98 9.08
C MET A 1 15.05 -26.36 8.43
N SER A 2 14.11 -26.90 9.20
CA SER A 2 12.82 -27.37 8.67
C SER A 2 11.97 -26.18 8.22
N HIS A 3 11.61 -26.13 6.94
CA HIS A 3 10.55 -25.26 6.43
C HIS A 3 9.23 -25.66 7.11
N LEU A 4 8.86 -24.98 8.19
CA LEU A 4 7.47 -25.02 8.64
C LEU A 4 6.65 -24.30 7.56
N SER A 5 6.00 -25.07 6.71
CA SER A 5 4.93 -24.56 5.84
C SER A 5 3.82 -24.04 6.77
N ARG A 6 3.79 -22.73 7.01
CA ARG A 6 2.74 -22.09 7.81
C ARG A 6 1.44 -22.09 7.01
N THR A 7 0.32 -22.37 7.66
CA THR A 7 -0.98 -22.34 7.00
C THR A 7 -1.39 -20.89 6.72
N LEU A 8 -2.33 -20.68 5.79
CA LEU A 8 -2.92 -19.35 5.57
C LEU A 8 -3.58 -18.80 6.84
N GLU A 9 -4.13 -19.68 7.69
CA GLU A 9 -4.71 -19.31 8.98
C GLU A 9 -3.63 -18.79 9.94
N ASP A 10 -2.45 -19.41 9.98
CA ASP A 10 -1.33 -18.93 10.79
C ASP A 10 -0.82 -17.56 10.30
N LEU A 11 -0.71 -17.38 8.99
CA LEU A 11 -0.27 -16.12 8.39
C LEU A 11 -1.28 -14.99 8.64
N ASP A 12 -2.57 -15.30 8.60
CA ASP A 12 -3.60 -14.33 8.96
C ASP A 12 -3.55 -14.03 10.46
N MET A 13 -3.47 -15.05 11.32
CA MET A 13 -3.52 -14.86 12.77
C MET A 13 -2.32 -14.07 13.31
N PHE A 14 -1.11 -14.35 12.82
CA PHE A 14 0.12 -13.72 13.30
C PHE A 14 0.60 -12.55 12.44
N GLY A 15 0.05 -12.39 11.25
CA GLY A 15 0.41 -11.29 10.37
C GLY A 15 -0.22 -9.97 10.82
N LEU A 16 0.42 -8.89 10.40
CA LEU A 16 -0.08 -7.54 10.58
C LEU A 16 -1.54 -7.45 10.11
N LYS A 17 -2.37 -6.67 10.82
CA LYS A 17 -3.75 -6.38 10.43
C LYS A 17 -3.85 -4.96 9.88
N ARG A 18 -4.82 -4.73 8.99
CA ARG A 18 -5.04 -3.42 8.35
C ARG A 18 -5.21 -2.30 9.38
N SER A 19 -5.98 -2.57 10.44
CA SER A 19 -6.27 -1.62 11.51
C SER A 19 -5.03 -1.24 12.33
N ASP A 20 -4.03 -2.11 12.36
CA ASP A 20 -2.79 -1.88 13.09
C ASP A 20 -1.78 -1.09 12.26
N LEU A 21 -1.83 -1.24 10.93
CA LEU A 21 -0.96 -0.53 10.00
C LEU A 21 -1.53 0.81 9.54
N ILE A 22 -2.75 0.85 9.01
CA ILE A 22 -3.35 2.04 8.40
C ILE A 22 -4.21 2.74 9.45
N GLN A 23 -3.62 3.74 10.09
CA GLN A 23 -4.26 4.53 11.13
C GLN A 23 -5.27 5.53 10.55
N LEU A 24 -4.94 6.13 9.40
CA LEU A 24 -5.81 7.06 8.68
C LEU A 24 -5.67 6.83 7.18
N CYS A 25 -6.79 6.89 6.47
CA CYS A 25 -6.81 6.93 5.01
C CYS A 25 -7.98 7.80 4.55
N MET A 26 -7.68 8.86 3.78
CA MET A 26 -8.65 9.81 3.28
C MET A 26 -8.41 10.10 1.80
N VAL A 27 -9.47 10.08 1.01
CA VAL A 27 -9.50 10.66 -0.34
C VAL A 27 -9.92 12.11 -0.20
N ILE A 28 -9.03 13.04 -0.53
CA ILE A 28 -9.25 14.49 -0.45
C ILE A 28 -9.43 15.03 -1.86
N LYS A 29 -10.55 15.69 -2.09
CA LYS A 29 -10.91 16.42 -3.31
C LYS A 29 -11.01 17.91 -2.99
N GLU A 30 -11.21 18.76 -4.00
CA GLU A 30 -11.19 20.23 -3.83
C GLU A 30 -12.15 20.75 -2.75
N THR A 31 -13.32 20.12 -2.61
CA THR A 31 -14.38 20.58 -1.70
C THR A 31 -14.81 19.53 -0.67
N ASP A 32 -14.24 18.33 -0.72
CA ASP A 32 -14.71 17.20 0.08
C ASP A 32 -13.55 16.27 0.49
N ALA A 33 -13.70 15.61 1.63
CA ALA A 33 -12.76 14.61 2.11
C ALA A 33 -13.53 13.42 2.68
N ALA A 34 -13.32 12.25 2.10
CA ALA A 34 -13.99 11.02 2.48
C ALA A 34 -12.98 9.96 2.96
N PRO A 35 -13.35 9.10 3.92
CA PRO A 35 -12.53 7.93 4.25
C PRO A 35 -12.33 7.04 3.02
N CYS A 36 -11.15 6.44 2.90
CA CYS A 36 -10.93 5.44 1.86
C CYS A 36 -11.89 4.25 2.04
N LYS A 37 -12.19 3.55 0.95
CA LYS A 37 -13.11 2.42 0.91
C LYS A 37 -12.51 1.26 0.11
N ASN A 38 -13.32 0.21 -0.07
CA ASN A 38 -12.96 -0.96 -0.87
C ASN A 38 -11.63 -1.61 -0.46
N TYR A 39 -11.47 -1.82 0.84
CA TYR A 39 -10.28 -2.46 1.38
C TYR A 39 -10.20 -3.93 1.01
N LEU A 40 -9.01 -4.40 0.66
CA LEU A 40 -8.69 -5.80 0.47
C LEU A 40 -7.45 -6.16 1.30
N SER A 41 -7.49 -7.29 1.99
CA SER A 41 -6.34 -7.84 2.72
C SER A 41 -5.80 -9.03 1.94
N ILE A 42 -4.51 -8.99 1.63
CA ILE A 42 -3.79 -10.06 0.95
C ILE A 42 -2.89 -10.73 1.99
N ILE A 43 -3.22 -11.96 2.33
CA ILE A 43 -2.39 -12.78 3.22
C ILE A 43 -1.22 -13.31 2.40
N ALA A 44 -0.01 -13.00 2.82
CA ALA A 44 1.21 -13.40 2.12
C ALA A 44 2.31 -13.72 3.12
N SER A 45 3.35 -14.41 2.63
CA SER A 45 4.57 -14.65 3.39
C SER A 45 5.79 -14.16 2.62
N ASP A 46 6.85 -13.83 3.33
CA ASP A 46 8.17 -13.60 2.73
C ASP A 46 8.83 -14.91 2.26
N GLU A 47 10.05 -14.80 1.73
CA GLU A 47 10.86 -15.94 1.27
C GLU A 47 11.23 -16.93 2.39
N ASN A 48 11.17 -16.50 3.65
CA ASN A 48 11.46 -17.30 4.84
C ASN A 48 10.17 -17.89 5.47
N GLY A 49 9.00 -17.58 4.91
CA GLY A 49 7.70 -18.02 5.41
C GLY A 49 7.15 -17.21 6.58
N PHE A 50 7.70 -16.01 6.85
CA PHE A 50 7.14 -15.09 7.84
C PHE A 50 5.95 -14.31 7.27
N PRO A 51 4.92 -14.00 8.08
CA PRO A 51 3.78 -13.21 7.62
C PRO A 51 4.20 -11.85 7.07
N ASN A 52 3.67 -11.52 5.90
CA ASN A 52 3.96 -10.28 5.17
C ASN A 52 2.70 -9.78 4.46
N ASN A 53 1.64 -9.62 5.26
CA ASN A 53 0.32 -9.26 4.77
C ASN A 53 0.32 -7.87 4.10
N CYS A 54 -0.35 -7.76 2.96
CA CYS A 54 -0.48 -6.53 2.20
C CYS A 54 -1.93 -6.02 2.25
N PHE A 55 -2.11 -4.70 2.18
CA PHE A 55 -3.43 -4.08 2.19
C PHE A 55 -3.60 -3.17 0.99
N VAL A 56 -4.72 -3.35 0.31
CA VAL A 56 -5.09 -2.54 -0.85
C VAL A 56 -6.28 -1.66 -0.45
N ILE A 57 -6.24 -0.42 -0.91
CA ILE A 57 -7.31 0.57 -0.74
C ILE A 57 -7.90 0.92 -2.10
N GLU A 58 -9.16 1.35 -2.15
CA GLU A 58 -9.84 1.72 -3.40
C GLU A 58 -9.83 0.62 -4.48
N SER A 59 -9.78 -0.66 -4.09
CA SER A 59 -9.67 -1.78 -5.04
C SER A 59 -11.02 -2.21 -5.61
N LEU A 60 -11.05 -2.46 -6.91
CA LEU A 60 -12.16 -3.11 -7.62
C LEU A 60 -11.81 -4.55 -8.02
N TRP A 61 -10.77 -5.13 -7.41
CA TRP A 61 -10.42 -6.53 -7.63
C TRP A 61 -11.61 -7.46 -7.35
N GLY A 62 -11.90 -8.34 -8.31
CA GLY A 62 -13.03 -9.27 -8.26
C GLY A 62 -14.42 -8.61 -8.45
N LYS A 63 -14.48 -7.33 -8.83
CA LYS A 63 -15.71 -6.59 -9.09
C LYS A 63 -15.71 -5.98 -10.50
N PRO A 64 -15.86 -6.80 -11.57
CA PRO A 64 -15.71 -6.35 -12.95
C PRO A 64 -16.76 -5.31 -13.39
N ASP A 65 -17.93 -5.30 -12.75
CA ASP A 65 -19.04 -4.39 -13.08
C ASP A 65 -19.04 -3.11 -12.22
N ALA A 66 -18.12 -2.98 -11.27
CA ALA A 66 -18.04 -1.78 -10.42
C ALA A 66 -17.36 -0.63 -11.17
N GLU A 67 -17.82 0.60 -10.97
CA GLU A 67 -17.21 1.76 -11.62
C GLU A 67 -16.04 2.33 -10.80
N GLU A 68 -14.97 2.71 -11.49
CA GLU A 68 -13.81 3.39 -10.91
C GLU A 68 -14.18 4.79 -10.45
N GLU A 69 -13.85 5.11 -9.20
CA GLU A 69 -13.96 6.47 -8.70
C GLU A 69 -12.85 7.34 -9.29
N ARG A 70 -13.25 8.38 -10.02
CA ARG A 70 -12.29 9.34 -10.59
C ARG A 70 -11.91 10.38 -9.55
N ILE A 71 -10.64 10.34 -9.13
CA ILE A 71 -10.03 11.39 -8.32
C ILE A 71 -9.50 12.48 -9.28
N PRO A 72 -9.87 13.76 -9.09
CA PRO A 72 -9.37 14.84 -9.94
C PRO A 72 -7.85 15.01 -9.77
N ILE A 73 -7.19 15.66 -10.73
CA ILE A 73 -5.73 15.90 -10.71
C ILE A 73 -5.30 16.68 -9.45
N THR A 74 -6.16 17.56 -8.95
CA THR A 74 -5.96 18.35 -7.72
C THR A 74 -6.27 17.56 -6.45
N GLY A 75 -6.85 16.37 -6.58
CA GLY A 75 -7.15 15.47 -5.47
C GLY A 75 -5.93 14.68 -5.02
N LYS A 76 -5.99 14.14 -3.81
CA LYS A 76 -4.92 13.31 -3.23
C LYS A 76 -5.47 12.27 -2.28
N ILE A 77 -4.69 11.22 -2.08
CA ILE A 77 -4.93 10.25 -1.00
C ILE A 77 -3.97 10.58 0.15
N ALA A 78 -4.51 10.83 1.34
CA ALA A 78 -3.71 11.04 2.54
C ALA A 78 -3.73 9.78 3.39
N MET A 79 -2.56 9.27 3.76
CA MET A 79 -2.43 8.08 4.60
C MET A 79 -1.52 8.33 5.79
N MET A 80 -1.91 7.79 6.94
CA MET A 80 -1.06 7.69 8.12
C MET A 80 -0.81 6.22 8.42
N LEU A 81 0.46 5.83 8.36
CA LEU A 81 0.88 4.46 8.66
C LEU A 81 1.48 4.42 10.07
N LYS A 82 1.03 3.45 10.86
CA LYS A 82 1.58 3.11 12.17
C LYS A 82 2.50 1.91 11.99
N LEU A 83 3.78 2.21 11.79
CA LEU A 83 4.83 1.19 11.76
C LEU A 83 5.36 1.06 13.19
N LYS A 84 5.50 -0.18 13.67
CA LYS A 84 5.95 -0.46 15.03
C LYS A 84 7.36 -1.05 14.99
N PRO A 85 8.41 -0.25 15.26
CA PRO A 85 9.79 -0.73 15.24
C PRO A 85 10.00 -1.93 16.17
N GLU A 86 9.23 -2.02 17.25
CA GLU A 86 9.34 -3.08 18.26
C GLU A 86 8.92 -4.46 17.73
N GLU A 87 8.18 -4.49 16.62
CA GLU A 87 7.75 -5.73 15.96
C GLU A 87 8.80 -6.24 14.94
N TYR A 88 9.89 -5.51 14.71
CA TYR A 88 10.97 -5.92 13.81
C TYR A 88 11.97 -6.85 14.50
N MET A 89 12.55 -7.78 13.74
CA MET A 89 13.43 -8.82 14.29
C MET A 89 14.72 -8.24 14.91
N ALA A 90 15.25 -7.15 14.36
CA ALA A 90 16.41 -6.46 14.90
C ALA A 90 16.12 -4.96 15.10
N TYR A 91 16.52 -4.45 16.27
CA TYR A 91 16.28 -3.07 16.69
C TYR A 91 17.03 -2.02 15.86
N PHE A 92 18.03 -2.43 15.08
CA PHE A 92 18.82 -1.57 14.20
C PHE A 92 18.36 -1.62 12.74
N ASP A 93 17.36 -2.46 12.43
CA ASP A 93 16.82 -2.53 11.08
C ASP A 93 16.03 -1.25 10.79
N LEU A 94 16.20 -0.75 9.56
CA LEU A 94 15.37 0.33 9.08
C LEU A 94 13.91 -0.15 9.03
N VAL A 95 13.02 0.64 9.61
CA VAL A 95 11.59 0.39 9.55
C VAL A 95 11.09 0.93 8.21
N LEU A 96 10.82 0.01 7.28
CA LEU A 96 10.44 0.31 5.92
C LEU A 96 8.98 -0.07 5.64
N ALA A 97 8.32 0.73 4.80
CA ALA A 97 7.05 0.40 4.18
C ALA A 97 7.21 0.33 2.66
N HIS A 98 6.57 -0.65 2.03
CA HIS A 98 6.53 -0.76 0.58
C HIS A 98 5.14 -0.38 0.06
N ILE A 99 5.08 0.54 -0.89
CA ILE A 99 3.84 0.99 -1.51
C ILE A 99 3.89 0.79 -3.02
N LEU A 100 2.79 0.28 -3.58
CA LEU A 100 2.61 0.17 -5.02
C LEU A 100 1.28 0.79 -5.40
N MET A 101 1.28 1.57 -6.48
CA MET A 101 0.07 2.05 -7.12
C MET A 101 -0.14 1.21 -8.38
N HIS A 102 -1.35 0.71 -8.53
CA HIS A 102 -1.72 -0.19 -9.62
C HIS A 102 -3.13 0.16 -10.13
N ASP A 103 -3.54 -0.46 -11.23
CA ASP A 103 -4.89 -0.31 -11.78
C ASP A 103 -5.97 -0.81 -10.79
N ALA A 104 -7.14 -0.18 -10.76
CA ALA A 104 -8.22 -0.50 -9.82
C ALA A 104 -8.63 -1.98 -9.83
N TYR A 105 -8.53 -2.66 -10.97
CA TYR A 105 -8.89 -4.07 -11.15
C TYR A 105 -7.70 -5.02 -11.06
N GLY A 106 -6.50 -4.50 -10.85
CA GLY A 106 -5.26 -5.28 -10.74
C GLY A 106 -4.82 -5.49 -9.30
N LEU A 107 -3.83 -6.36 -9.14
CA LEU A 107 -3.01 -6.48 -7.94
C LEU A 107 -1.54 -6.59 -8.39
N GLY A 108 -0.62 -6.09 -7.58
CA GLY A 108 0.81 -6.19 -7.85
C GLY A 108 1.61 -6.42 -6.57
N ASN A 109 2.90 -6.69 -6.71
CA ASN A 109 3.78 -6.95 -5.57
C ASN A 109 4.59 -5.70 -5.20
N PRO A 110 4.27 -5.02 -4.07
CA PRO A 110 4.96 -3.80 -3.68
C PRO A 110 6.44 -4.00 -3.34
N MET A 111 6.88 -5.21 -2.98
CA MET A 111 8.30 -5.49 -2.72
C MET A 111 9.13 -5.62 -4.01
N LYS A 112 8.49 -5.92 -5.14
CA LYS A 112 9.16 -6.08 -6.44
C LYS A 112 9.00 -4.85 -7.33
N GLU A 113 7.83 -4.24 -7.31
CA GLU A 113 7.41 -3.22 -8.28
C GLU A 113 7.17 -1.86 -7.64
N GLY A 114 7.12 -1.81 -6.30
CA GLY A 114 6.74 -0.62 -5.54
C GLY A 114 7.91 0.29 -5.18
N LEU A 115 7.55 1.34 -4.44
CA LEU A 115 8.46 2.25 -3.77
C LEU A 115 8.68 1.82 -2.33
N THR A 116 9.91 1.98 -1.85
CA THR A 116 10.26 1.81 -0.44
C THR A 116 10.27 3.16 0.25
N LEU A 117 9.58 3.25 1.38
CA LEU A 117 9.44 4.44 2.22
C LEU A 117 10.02 4.16 3.61
N GLU A 118 10.81 5.09 4.13
CA GLU A 118 11.32 5.02 5.50
C GLU A 118 10.30 5.54 6.51
N ALA A 119 10.21 4.88 7.67
CA ALA A 119 9.37 5.32 8.78
C ALA A 119 9.86 6.62 9.45
N GLY A 120 8.97 7.29 10.18
CA GLY A 120 9.24 8.55 10.86
C GLY A 120 9.28 9.79 9.96
N MET A 121 9.02 9.63 8.66
CA MET A 121 9.02 10.72 7.68
C MET A 121 7.66 10.92 7.01
N SER A 122 7.44 12.14 6.52
CA SER A 122 6.35 12.44 5.60
C SER A 122 6.86 12.32 4.17
N HIS A 123 6.30 11.38 3.41
CA HIS A 123 6.60 11.19 1.98
C HIS A 123 5.57 11.90 1.11
N ASN A 124 5.96 12.25 -0.11
CA ASN A 124 5.19 13.07 -1.04
C ASN A 124 5.30 12.45 -2.46
N ILE A 125 4.34 11.63 -2.89
CA ILE A 125 4.41 10.80 -4.14
C ILE A 125 3.52 11.31 -5.29
N PHE A 126 4.03 11.42 -6.52
CA PHE A 126 3.27 11.96 -7.67
C PHE A 126 2.97 10.87 -8.63
N VAL A 127 1.73 10.89 -9.11
CA VAL A 127 1.26 9.94 -10.08
C VAL A 127 0.93 10.68 -11.36
N ASN A 128 1.66 10.32 -12.41
CA ASN A 128 1.32 10.69 -13.77
C ASN A 128 0.96 9.41 -14.52
N LYS A 129 -0.19 9.40 -15.19
CA LYS A 129 -0.58 8.25 -16.02
C LYS A 129 0.07 8.39 -17.39
N ALA A 130 1.15 7.65 -17.62
CA ALA A 130 1.62 7.39 -18.97
C ALA A 130 0.71 6.34 -19.62
N ARG A 131 0.23 6.57 -20.84
CA ARG A 131 -0.39 5.51 -21.66
C ARG A 131 0.64 5.06 -22.69
N ASN A 132 1.07 3.82 -22.63
CA ASN A 132 1.74 3.19 -23.77
C ASN A 132 0.66 2.86 -24.82
N LEU A 133 0.74 3.50 -25.98
CA LEU A 133 -0.21 3.31 -27.08
C LEU A 133 0.20 2.16 -28.04
N ASP A 134 1.33 1.50 -27.78
CA ASP A 134 1.98 0.57 -28.72
C ASP A 134 1.60 -0.92 -28.54
N THR A 135 0.71 -1.26 -27.61
CA THR A 135 0.23 -2.64 -27.46
C THR A 135 -1.22 -2.76 -27.93
N ALA A 136 -1.50 -3.74 -28.78
CA ALA A 136 -2.85 -4.07 -29.29
C ALA A 136 -3.87 -4.44 -28.19
N TYR A 137 -3.41 -4.52 -26.95
CA TYR A 137 -4.19 -4.51 -25.72
C TYR A 137 -3.66 -3.36 -24.85
N PRO A 138 -4.44 -2.31 -24.55
CA PRO A 138 -3.99 -1.23 -23.69
C PRO A 138 -4.00 -1.71 -22.24
N GLU A 139 -3.02 -2.51 -21.85
CA GLU A 139 -2.67 -2.63 -20.43
C GLU A 139 -2.07 -1.28 -20.04
N GLY A 140 -2.87 -0.49 -19.31
CA GLY A 140 -2.48 0.83 -18.84
C GLY A 140 -1.40 0.72 -17.77
N GLU A 141 -0.16 0.48 -18.18
CA GLU A 141 0.99 0.60 -17.28
C GLU A 141 1.12 2.07 -16.84
N ALA A 142 0.72 2.37 -15.60
CA ALA A 142 0.99 3.65 -14.99
C ALA A 142 2.49 3.74 -14.68
N LYS A 143 3.27 4.31 -15.61
CA LYS A 143 4.69 4.58 -15.37
C LYS A 143 4.82 5.72 -14.35
N LEU A 144 5.20 5.36 -13.14
CA LEU A 144 5.44 6.29 -12.05
C LEU A 144 6.55 7.28 -12.42
N THR A 145 6.21 8.56 -12.52
CA THR A 145 7.19 9.64 -12.57
C THR A 145 6.97 10.48 -11.32
N VAL A 146 7.88 10.35 -10.34
CA VAL A 146 7.81 11.01 -9.03
C VAL A 146 8.14 12.50 -9.20
N ALA A 147 7.31 13.36 -8.60
CA ALA A 147 7.40 14.82 -8.66
C ALA A 147 6.64 15.50 -7.47
N GLU A 148 6.91 15.10 -6.22
CA GLU A 148 6.48 15.68 -4.89
C GLU A 148 5.06 16.29 -4.60
N ASP A 149 4.33 15.77 -3.55
CA ASP A 149 2.94 16.08 -3.03
C ASP A 149 1.79 14.97 -2.84
N LEU A 150 2.09 13.69 -2.49
CA LEU A 150 1.14 12.77 -1.82
C LEU A 150 1.63 12.52 -0.41
N LYS A 151 1.07 13.26 0.57
CA LYS A 151 1.49 13.22 1.97
C LYS A 151 1.16 11.88 2.63
N ILE A 152 2.16 11.02 2.77
CA ILE A 152 2.13 9.83 3.61
C ILE A 152 2.94 10.14 4.86
N SER A 153 2.28 10.36 6.00
CA SER A 153 2.99 10.52 7.28
C SER A 153 3.16 9.14 7.93
N THR A 154 4.40 8.73 8.14
CA THR A 154 4.72 7.55 8.95
C THR A 154 5.02 8.02 10.37
N GLY A 155 4.25 7.55 11.35
CA GLY A 155 4.42 7.94 12.76
C GLY A 155 5.10 6.82 13.56
N THR A 156 5.95 7.21 14.51
CA THR A 156 6.55 6.31 15.52
C THR A 156 6.11 6.80 16.90
N GLU A 157 5.42 5.97 17.69
CA GLU A 157 5.16 6.26 19.10
C GLU A 157 6.39 5.86 19.91
N VAL A 158 7.28 6.81 20.22
CA VAL A 158 8.32 6.62 21.23
C VAL A 158 7.68 6.91 22.59
N ARG A 159 7.49 5.87 23.41
CA ARG A 159 7.14 6.05 24.83
C ARG A 159 8.42 6.29 25.63
N GLU A 160 8.53 7.47 26.23
CA GLU A 160 9.53 7.81 27.26
C GLU A 160 9.30 7.06 28.58
#